data_AF-A0A179F156-F1
#
_entry.id   AF-A0A179F156-F1
#
_cell.length_a   1.000
_cell.length_b   1.000
_cell.length_c   1.000
_cell.angle_alpha   90.00
_cell.angle_beta   90.00
_cell.angle_gamma   90.00
#
_symmetry.space_group_name_H-M   'P 1'
#
loop_
_entity.id
_entity.type
_entity.pdbx_description
1 polymer ?
#
loop_
_entity_poly.entity_id
_entity_poly.type
_entity_poly.pdbx_seq_one_letter_code
_entity_poly.pdbx_strand_id
1 'polypeptide(L)'
;MFQQFQFRHIPALIAGSTMAFGGLWPMFNARAAMLEFGLPPRVANTPAAAPVMIVGNVRTTIIGTLILLFYFRQQLDVVDTFLAVTGAYAGLVDSYVVWKEGSPSKATFRLISSWLIAAWGIFGMTAGR
;
A
#
# COMPACT_ATOMS: atom_id res chain seq x y z
N MET A 1 -2.73 -22.30 -13.31
CA MET A 1 -2.86 -20.98 -12.63
C MET A 1 -1.60 -20.11 -12.77
N PHE A 2 -0.38 -20.62 -12.58
CA PHE A 2 0.86 -19.82 -12.75
C PHE A 2 1.40 -19.70 -14.19
N GLN A 3 0.74 -20.34 -15.15
CA GLN A 3 1.19 -20.44 -16.56
C GLN A 3 1.14 -19.11 -17.33
N GLN A 4 0.52 -18.07 -16.77
CA GLN A 4 0.41 -16.72 -17.33
C GLN A 4 1.13 -15.66 -16.48
N PHE A 5 1.95 -16.08 -15.52
CA PHE A 5 2.78 -15.14 -14.77
C PHE A 5 3.79 -14.49 -15.71
N GLN A 6 3.80 -13.17 -15.75
CA GLN A 6 4.78 -12.38 -16.50
C GLN A 6 5.50 -11.45 -15.54
N PHE A 7 6.76 -11.11 -15.84
CA PHE A 7 7.58 -10.24 -14.98
C PHE A 7 6.91 -8.89 -14.68
N ARG A 8 6.07 -8.40 -15.60
CA ARG A 8 5.28 -7.17 -15.43
C ARG A 8 4.20 -7.23 -14.33
N HIS A 9 3.85 -8.42 -13.84
CA HIS A 9 2.89 -8.61 -12.76
C HIS A 9 3.51 -8.46 -11.37
N ILE A 10 4.85 -8.45 -11.27
CA ILE A 10 5.56 -8.40 -9.98
C ILE A 10 5.17 -7.18 -9.15
N PRO A 11 5.14 -5.94 -9.69
CA PRO A 11 4.75 -4.77 -8.90
C PRO A 11 3.32 -4.87 -8.35
N ALA A 12 2.38 -5.36 -9.17
CA ALA A 12 1.00 -5.55 -8.77
C ALA A 12 0.85 -6.56 -7.62
N LEU A 13 1.57 -7.69 -7.72
CA LEU A 13 1.55 -8.75 -6.71
C LEU A 13 2.23 -8.33 -5.41
N ILE A 14 3.36 -7.62 -5.49
CA ILE A 14 4.02 -7.05 -4.31
C ILE A 14 3.10 -6.03 -3.64
N ALA A 15 2.52 -5.09 -4.39
CA ALA A 15 1.61 -4.10 -3.84
C ALA A 15 0.37 -4.75 -3.21
N GLY A 16 -0.30 -5.66 -3.92
CA GLY A 16 -1.49 -6.36 -3.43
C GLY A 16 -1.21 -7.19 -2.18
N SER A 17 -0.13 -7.97 -2.16
CA SER A 17 0.23 -8.78 -0.99
C SER A 17 0.67 -7.93 0.20
N THR A 18 1.48 -6.90 -0.03
CA THR A 18 1.93 -5.98 1.04
C THR A 18 0.75 -5.24 1.65
N MET A 19 -0.21 -4.78 0.84
CA MET A 19 -1.41 -4.11 1.33
C MET A 19 -2.35 -5.08 2.06
N ALA A 20 -2.55 -6.28 1.52
CA ALA A 20 -3.42 -7.29 2.13
C ALA A 20 -2.89 -7.75 3.49
N PHE A 21 -1.65 -8.23 3.53
CA PHE A 21 -1.04 -8.80 4.74
C PHE A 21 -0.45 -7.73 5.66
N GLY A 22 0.19 -6.70 5.12
CA GLY A 22 0.71 -5.58 5.90
C GLY A 22 -0.40 -4.77 6.57
N GLY A 23 -1.57 -4.64 5.93
CA GLY A 23 -2.75 -4.01 6.53
C GLY A 23 -3.34 -4.78 7.71
N LEU A 24 -3.03 -6.08 7.86
CA LEU A 24 -3.42 -6.87 9.03
C LEU A 24 -2.49 -6.67 10.23
N TRP A 25 -1.26 -6.20 10.03
CA TRP A 25 -0.26 -6.04 11.09
C TRP A 25 -0.79 -5.25 12.30
N PRO A 26 -1.50 -4.11 12.16
CA PRO A 26 -2.02 -3.37 13.30
C PRO A 26 -2.95 -4.17 14.23
N MET A 27 -3.63 -5.21 13.73
CA MET A 27 -4.48 -6.08 14.55
C MET A 27 -3.68 -6.91 15.56
N PHE A 28 -2.44 -7.25 15.22
CA PHE A 28 -1.54 -8.02 16.08
C PHE A 28 -0.61 -7.13 16.89
N ASN A 29 -0.14 -6.02 16.29
CA ASN A 29 0.77 -5.09 16.94
C ASN A 29 0.69 -3.68 16.31
N ALA A 30 -0.31 -2.89 16.74
CA ALA A 30 -0.52 -1.53 16.27
C ALA A 30 0.70 -0.62 16.49
N ARG A 31 1.39 -0.76 17.62
CA ARG A 31 2.57 0.05 17.95
C ARG A 31 3.71 -0.19 16.95
N ALA A 32 4.05 -1.45 16.69
CA ALA A 32 5.09 -1.79 15.73
C ALA A 32 4.70 -1.34 14.32
N ALA A 33 3.45 -1.54 13.92
CA ALA A 33 2.96 -1.09 12.62
C ALA A 33 3.05 0.44 12.44
N MET A 34 2.74 1.22 13.49
CA MET A 34 2.87 2.69 13.46
C MET A 34 4.33 3.15 13.32
N LEU A 35 5.26 2.51 14.05
CA LEU A 35 6.69 2.82 13.95
C LEU A 35 7.26 2.45 12.58
N GLU A 36 6.84 1.31 12.03
CA GLU A 36 7.27 0.85 10.71
C GLU A 36 6.77 1.81 9.63
N PHE A 37 5.48 2.18 9.70
CA PHE A 37 4.86 3.20 8.85
C PHE A 37 5.61 4.55 8.87
N GLY A 38 6.30 4.86 9.97
CA GLY A 38 7.14 6.04 10.13
C GLY A 38 6.59 7.07 11.10
N LEU A 39 5.56 6.73 11.88
CA LEU A 39 5.08 7.58 12.95
C LEU A 39 6.06 7.58 14.13
N PRO A 40 6.23 8.73 14.81
CA PRO A 40 7.15 8.85 15.92
C PRO A 40 6.66 8.07 17.16
N PRO A 41 7.56 7.68 18.08
CA PRO A 41 7.20 6.94 19.28
C PRO A 41 6.11 7.60 20.13
N ARG A 42 6.03 8.94 20.14
CA ARG A 42 4.98 9.69 20.85
C ARG A 42 3.57 9.32 20.37
N VAL A 43 3.38 9.12 19.06
CA VAL A 43 2.09 8.72 18.48
C VAL A 43 1.89 7.22 18.69
N ALA A 44 2.92 6.42 18.43
CA ALA A 44 2.84 4.96 18.53
C ALA A 44 2.57 4.44 19.95
N ASN A 45 2.99 5.19 20.98
CA ASN A 45 2.75 4.86 22.39
C ASN A 45 1.41 5.41 22.92
N THR A 46 0.65 6.17 22.13
CA THR A 46 -0.64 6.72 22.55
C THR A 46 -1.74 5.67 22.38
N PRO A 47 -2.44 5.22 23.46
CA PRO A 47 -3.42 4.15 23.37
C PRO A 47 -4.57 4.44 22.40
N ALA A 48 -4.99 5.71 22.29
CA ALA A 48 -6.06 6.14 21.39
C ALA A 48 -5.69 6.02 19.89
N ALA A 49 -4.40 5.96 19.54
CA ALA A 49 -3.98 5.84 18.14
C ALA A 49 -4.16 4.42 17.58
N ALA A 50 -4.09 3.40 18.43
CA ALA A 50 -4.21 2.00 18.00
C ALA A 50 -5.54 1.64 17.32
N PRO A 51 -6.73 1.95 17.88
CA PRO A 51 -8.00 1.64 17.21
C PRO A 51 -8.17 2.38 15.89
N VAL A 52 -7.68 3.63 15.80
CA VAL A 52 -7.71 4.42 14.54
C VAL A 52 -6.81 3.77 13.49
N MET A 53 -5.61 3.33 13.86
CA MET A 53 -4.69 2.63 12.98
C MET A 53 -5.28 1.31 12.46
N ILE A 54 -5.92 0.53 13.33
CA ILE A 54 -6.57 -0.73 12.96
C ILE A 54 -7.70 -0.46 11.97
N VAL A 55 -8.64 0.41 12.32
CA VAL A 55 -9.80 0.73 11.48
C VAL A 55 -9.37 1.36 10.15
N GLY A 56 -8.33 2.20 10.15
CA GLY A 56 -7.73 2.75 8.93
C GLY A 56 -7.18 1.66 8.01
N ASN A 57 -6.37 0.75 8.54
CA ASN A 57 -5.70 -0.28 7.75
C ASN A 57 -6.64 -1.39 7.22
N VAL A 58 -7.85 -1.55 7.77
CA VAL A 58 -8.87 -2.41 7.15
C VAL A 58 -9.09 -2.02 5.68
N ARG A 59 -9.06 -0.73 5.33
CA ARG A 59 -9.24 -0.27 3.95
C ARG A 59 -8.05 -0.67 3.08
N THR A 60 -6.83 -0.55 3.61
CA THR A 60 -5.60 -1.03 2.97
C THR A 60 -5.68 -2.53 2.68
N THR A 61 -6.12 -3.34 3.66
CA THR A 61 -6.32 -4.77 3.47
C THR A 61 -7.35 -5.06 2.38
N ILE A 62 -8.51 -4.40 2.40
CA ILE A 62 -9.55 -4.55 1.38
C ILE A 62 -8.99 -4.26 -0.01
N ILE A 63 -8.26 -3.15 -0.19
CA ILE A 63 -7.66 -2.78 -1.47
C ILE A 63 -6.65 -3.85 -1.93
N GLY A 64 -5.77 -4.31 -1.04
CA GLY A 64 -4.82 -5.37 -1.37
C GLY A 64 -5.50 -6.68 -1.78
N THR A 65 -6.56 -7.07 -1.06
CA THR A 65 -7.36 -8.25 -1.40
C THR A 65 -8.05 -8.08 -2.76
N LEU A 66 -8.59 -6.90 -3.07
CA LEU A 66 -9.21 -6.61 -4.37
C LEU A 66 -8.19 -6.71 -5.50
N ILE A 67 -6.99 -6.14 -5.33
CA ILE A 67 -5.89 -6.26 -6.31
C ILE A 67 -5.59 -7.73 -6.61
N LEU A 68 -5.41 -8.55 -5.56
CA LEU A 68 -5.13 -9.98 -5.73
C LEU A 68 -6.31 -10.72 -6.38
N LEU A 69 -7.56 -10.41 -5.97
CA LEU A 69 -8.75 -11.03 -6.52
C LEU A 69 -8.92 -10.72 -8.02
N PHE A 70 -8.78 -9.46 -8.42
CA PHE A 70 -8.85 -9.07 -9.84
C PHE A 70 -7.70 -9.63 -10.66
N TYR A 71 -6.50 -9.73 -10.06
CA TYR A 71 -5.37 -10.43 -10.67
C TYR A 71 -5.70 -11.91 -10.95
N PHE A 72 -6.24 -12.64 -9.97
CA PHE A 72 -6.65 -14.04 -10.15
C PHE A 72 -7.77 -14.21 -11.18
N ARG A 73 -8.61 -13.18 -11.35
CA ARG A 73 -9.66 -13.12 -12.39
C ARG A 73 -9.15 -12.66 -13.75
N GLN A 74 -7.85 -12.43 -13.92
CA GLN A 74 -7.23 -11.92 -15.16
C GLN A 74 -7.78 -10.56 -15.60
N GLN A 75 -8.31 -9.75 -14.68
CA GLN A 75 -8.79 -8.40 -14.93
C GLN A 75 -7.65 -7.39 -14.68
N LEU A 76 -6.58 -7.50 -15.46
CA LEU A 76 -5.32 -6.76 -15.23
C LEU A 76 -5.47 -5.25 -15.41
N ASP A 77 -6.37 -4.82 -16.29
CA ASP A 77 -6.76 -3.42 -16.49
C ASP A 77 -7.29 -2.78 -15.20
N VAL A 78 -8.09 -3.55 -14.46
CA VAL A 78 -8.67 -3.13 -13.17
C VAL A 78 -7.58 -3.08 -12.11
N VAL A 79 -6.65 -4.05 -12.12
CA VAL A 79 -5.47 -4.03 -11.24
C VAL A 79 -4.65 -2.77 -11.44
N ASP A 80 -4.35 -2.41 -12.69
CA ASP A 80 -3.63 -1.18 -13.04
C ASP A 80 -4.35 0.08 -12.54
N THR A 81 -5.69 0.10 -12.61
CA THR A 81 -6.49 1.20 -12.05
C THR A 81 -6.32 1.31 -10.52
N PHE A 82 -6.35 0.20 -9.80
CA PHE A 82 -6.09 0.20 -8.35
C PHE A 82 -4.67 0.67 -8.01
N LEU A 83 -3.67 0.24 -8.76
CA LEU A 83 -2.27 0.67 -8.57
C LEU A 83 -2.11 2.17 -8.82
N ALA A 84 -2.70 2.68 -9.90
CA ALA A 84 -2.68 4.10 -10.26
C ALA A 84 -3.27 4.96 -9.15
N VAL A 85 -4.51 4.67 -8.74
CA VAL A 85 -5.25 5.48 -7.77
C VAL A 85 -4.64 5.37 -6.37
N THR A 86 -4.37 4.14 -5.92
CA THR A 86 -3.84 3.92 -4.56
C THR A 86 -2.42 4.41 -4.44
N GLY A 87 -1.56 4.14 -5.43
CA GLY A 87 -0.17 4.62 -5.45
C GLY A 87 -0.10 6.16 -5.46
N ALA A 88 -0.92 6.81 -6.30
CA ALA A 88 -0.89 8.27 -6.40
C ALA A 88 -1.44 8.95 -5.14
N TYR A 89 -2.64 8.57 -4.70
CA TYR A 89 -3.32 9.29 -3.62
C TYR A 89 -2.86 8.84 -2.24
N ALA A 90 -2.90 7.54 -1.93
CA ALA A 90 -2.49 7.05 -0.61
C ALA A 90 -0.99 7.31 -0.40
N GLY A 91 -0.17 7.07 -1.43
CA GLY A 91 1.24 7.42 -1.42
C GLY A 91 1.53 8.87 -1.06
N LEU A 92 0.83 9.81 -1.72
CA LEU A 92 0.97 11.24 -1.45
C LEU A 92 0.54 11.62 -0.03
N VAL A 93 -0.66 11.20 0.39
CA VAL A 93 -1.23 11.55 1.70
C VAL A 93 -0.37 10.98 2.84
N ASP A 94 0.03 9.72 2.73
CA ASP A 94 0.79 9.06 3.77
C ASP A 94 2.20 9.64 3.89
N SER A 95 2.86 9.94 2.76
CA SER A 95 4.14 10.66 2.77
C SER A 95 4.02 12.05 3.37
N TYR A 96 2.95 12.79 3.07
CA TYR A 96 2.69 14.09 3.67
C TYR A 96 2.56 14.00 5.20
N VAL A 97 1.79 13.02 5.71
CA VAL A 97 1.60 12.82 7.16
C VAL A 97 2.92 12.43 7.84
N VAL A 98 3.66 11.47 7.29
CA VAL A 98 4.95 11.02 7.85
C VAL A 98 6.00 12.14 7.83
N TRP A 99 5.99 12.98 6.79
CA TRP A 99 6.86 14.15 6.72
C TRP A 99 6.52 15.16 7.82
N LYS A 100 5.23 15.47 7.99
CA LYS A 100 4.74 16.39 9.04
C LYS A 100 5.07 15.90 10.45
N GLU A 101 5.07 14.59 10.66
CA GLU A 101 5.43 13.98 11.95
C GLU A 101 6.94 13.86 12.22
N GLY A 102 7.78 14.36 11.29
CA GLY A 102 9.22 14.51 11.51
C GLY A 102 10.10 13.37 11.01
N SER A 103 9.59 12.48 10.15
CA SER A 103 10.35 11.40 9.53
C SER A 103 10.54 11.60 8.01
N PRO A 104 11.30 12.63 7.56
CA PRO A 104 11.39 13.00 6.14
C PRO A 104 12.00 11.90 5.27
N SER A 105 12.98 11.13 5.76
CA SER A 105 13.60 10.04 5.00
C SER A 105 12.59 8.94 4.62
N LYS A 106 11.78 8.49 5.60
CA LYS A 106 10.71 7.51 5.37
C LYS A 106 9.61 8.07 4.45
N ALA A 107 9.25 9.33 4.62
CA ALA A 107 8.28 10.01 3.77
C ALA A 107 8.71 10.04 2.30
N THR A 108 9.96 10.39 2.01
CA THR A 108 10.49 10.45 0.65
C THR A 108 10.56 9.06 0.00
N PHE A 109 11.06 8.06 0.73
CA PHE A 109 11.08 6.68 0.22
C PHE A 109 9.68 6.19 -0.14
N ARG A 110 8.71 6.46 0.74
CA ARG A 110 7.32 6.10 0.54
C ARG A 110 6.70 6.83 -0.64
N LEU A 111 7.05 8.10 -0.86
CA LEU A 111 6.55 8.89 -1.98
C LEU A 111 7.09 8.32 -3.30
N ILE A 112 8.40 8.10 -3.38
CA ILE A 112 9.03 7.57 -4.60
C ILE A 112 8.49 6.19 -4.93
N SER A 113 8.46 5.26 -3.97
CA SER A 113 7.98 3.90 -4.20
C SER A 113 6.50 3.87 -4.61
N SER A 114 5.63 4.65 -3.95
CA SER A 114 4.21 4.72 -4.28
C SER A 114 3.94 5.36 -5.64
N TRP A 115 4.70 6.38 -6.02
CA TRP A 115 4.59 7.01 -7.34
C TRP A 115 5.11 6.11 -8.47
N LEU A 116 6.13 5.29 -8.23
CA LEU A 116 6.55 4.27 -9.20
C LEU A 116 5.44 3.24 -9.41
N ILE A 117 4.76 2.81 -8.35
CA ILE A 117 3.60 1.91 -8.44
C ILE A 117 2.44 2.61 -9.16
N ALA A 118 2.20 3.89 -8.88
CA ALA A 118 1.16 4.67 -9.54
C ALA A 118 1.42 4.79 -11.05
N ALA A 119 2.65 5.14 -11.43
CA ALA A 119 3.07 5.21 -12.82
C ALA A 119 2.91 3.85 -13.52
N TRP A 120 3.27 2.75 -12.85
CA TRP A 120 3.07 1.39 -13.39
C TRP A 120 1.62 1.12 -13.75
N GLY A 121 0.69 1.51 -12.88
CA GLY A 121 -0.75 1.42 -13.12
C GLY A 121 -1.24 2.36 -14.22
N ILE A 122 -0.80 3.63 -14.22
CA ILE A 122 -1.22 4.63 -15.21
C ILE A 122 -0.84 4.22 -16.63
N PHE A 123 0.36 3.67 -16.81
CA PHE A 123 0.82 3.19 -18.10
C PHE A 123 0.25 1.83 -18.50
N GLY A 124 -0.57 1.19 -17.65
CA GLY A 124 -1.18 -0.10 -17.98
C GLY A 124 -0.16 -1.24 -18.08
N MET A 125 0.95 -1.12 -17.34
CA MET A 125 2.09 -2.03 -17.49
C MET A 125 1.77 -3.44 -17.02
N THR A 126 0.81 -3.61 -16.09
CA THR A 126 0.36 -4.94 -15.65
C THR A 126 -0.47 -5.61 -16.73
N ALA A 127 -1.40 -4.87 -17.36
CA ALA A 127 -2.20 -5.34 -18.49
C ALA A 127 -1.38 -5.51 -19.78
N GLY A 128 -0.23 -4.85 -19.87
CA GLY A 128 0.68 -4.96 -21.01
C GLY A 128 0.35 -4.05 -22.18
N ARG A 129 -0.19 -2.87 -21.88
CA ARG A 129 -0.44 -1.80 -22.86
C ARG A 129 0.82 -1.01 -23.18
#